data_AF-A0AA95BQM8-F1
#
_entry.id   AF-A0AA95BQM8-F1
#
_cell.length_a   1.000
_cell.length_b   1.000
_cell.length_c   1.000
_cell.angle_alpha   90.00
_cell.angle_beta   90.00
_cell.angle_gamma   90.00
#
_symmetry.space_group_name_H-M   'P 1'
#
loop_
_entity.id
_entity.type
_entity.pdbx_description
1 polymer ?
#
loop_
_entity_poly.entity_id
_entity_poly.type
_entity_poly.pdbx_seq_one_letter_code
_entity_poly.pdbx_strand_id
1 'polypeptide(L)'
;MYSHLAKVCGLSLATGLLAAALAGCVSIESSNDRQSPSSSPTTAPAKNTPPIEGTVTPSAKNPDGKATGSGTVPKETAGDSFSQAFGIIEAKAIEKKCTGKMTLDSDGEMVKLIGNCQQVEITGTGNMIVGGRIKDLSISGNGNIVAVNNIEDVSASGVGNSVAWRNDNASAHDSGQSNRLGPDALSGVDLGY
;
A
#
# COMPACT_ATOMS: atom_id res chain seq x y z
N MET A 1 -63.24 21.60 8.67
CA MET A 1 -63.73 22.09 7.37
C MET A 1 -62.77 21.61 6.30
N TYR A 2 -63.33 20.95 5.29
CA TYR A 2 -62.75 20.33 4.09
C TYR A 2 -61.97 19.02 4.22
N SER A 3 -62.47 18.10 3.42
CA SER A 3 -62.22 16.67 3.29
C SER A 3 -61.67 16.37 1.89
N HIS A 4 -61.13 15.16 1.74
CA HIS A 4 -61.20 14.25 0.56
C HIS A 4 -59.96 14.02 -0.33
N LEU A 5 -59.55 12.73 -0.33
CA LEU A 5 -59.28 11.77 -1.43
C LEU A 5 -58.31 12.17 -2.59
N ALA A 6 -57.53 11.29 -3.23
CA ALA A 6 -57.63 9.86 -3.57
C ALA A 6 -56.21 9.27 -3.76
N LYS A 7 -55.86 8.03 -3.40
CA LYS A 7 -56.12 6.73 -4.06
C LYS A 7 -55.85 6.69 -5.58
N VAL A 8 -54.68 6.17 -5.97
CA VAL A 8 -54.46 5.54 -7.28
C VAL A 8 -53.97 4.10 -7.05
N CYS A 9 -54.53 3.22 -7.86
CA CYS A 9 -54.53 1.77 -7.81
C CYS A 9 -53.84 1.24 -9.09
N GLY A 10 -53.35 0.00 -9.07
CA GLY A 10 -52.95 -0.77 -10.27
C GLY A 10 -51.43 -0.93 -10.40
N LEU A 11 -50.78 -2.03 -9.98
CA LEU A 11 -50.88 -3.45 -10.42
C LEU A 11 -50.31 -3.66 -11.84
N SER A 12 -49.16 -4.35 -11.92
CA SER A 12 -48.76 -5.16 -13.08
C SER A 12 -47.80 -6.26 -12.64
N LEU A 13 -48.22 -7.51 -12.87
CA LEU A 13 -47.45 -8.74 -12.76
C LEU A 13 -46.41 -8.83 -13.88
N ALA A 14 -45.25 -9.44 -13.61
CA ALA A 14 -44.51 -10.20 -14.61
C ALA A 14 -43.67 -11.31 -13.95
N THR A 15 -44.15 -12.54 -14.09
CA THR A 15 -43.47 -13.80 -13.83
C THR A 15 -42.46 -14.07 -14.95
N GLY A 16 -41.27 -14.58 -14.64
CA GLY A 16 -40.32 -15.04 -15.65
C GLY A 16 -39.18 -15.87 -15.05
N LEU A 17 -39.40 -17.19 -14.93
CA LEU A 17 -38.32 -18.17 -14.83
C LEU A 17 -37.61 -18.27 -16.18
N LEU A 18 -36.27 -18.24 -16.17
CA LEU A 18 -35.49 -18.95 -17.19
C LEU A 18 -34.24 -19.55 -16.53
N ALA A 19 -34.25 -20.88 -16.42
CA ALA A 19 -33.10 -21.69 -16.07
C ALA A 19 -32.22 -21.89 -17.31
N ALA A 20 -30.91 -21.66 -17.18
CA ALA A 20 -29.92 -22.08 -18.17
C ALA A 20 -28.95 -23.05 -17.49
N ALA A 21 -29.04 -24.31 -17.88
CA ALA A 21 -28.05 -25.34 -17.59
C ALA A 21 -26.82 -25.13 -18.50
N LEU A 22 -25.61 -25.16 -17.94
CA LEU A 22 -24.42 -25.50 -18.72
C LEU A 22 -23.83 -26.80 -18.18
N ALA A 23 -23.97 -27.83 -19.01
CA ALA A 23 -23.40 -29.15 -18.85
C ALA A 23 -21.87 -29.10 -18.86
N GLY A 24 -21.26 -30.01 -18.11
CA GLY A 24 -19.82 -30.16 -17.99
C GLY A 24 -19.13 -30.94 -19.12
N CYS A 25 -17.79 -30.88 -19.01
CA CYS A 25 -16.76 -31.82 -19.45
C CYS A 25 -16.52 -32.03 -20.95
N VAL A 26 -15.34 -31.62 -21.42
CA VAL A 26 -14.50 -32.44 -22.32
C VAL A 26 -13.04 -32.37 -21.84
N SER A 27 -12.51 -33.56 -21.57
CA SER A 27 -11.11 -33.89 -21.35
C SER A 27 -10.28 -33.62 -22.61
N ILE A 28 -9.06 -33.11 -22.45
CA ILE A 28 -8.03 -33.28 -23.48
C ILE A 28 -6.97 -34.24 -22.93
N GLU A 29 -6.88 -35.33 -23.67
CA GLU A 29 -6.07 -36.52 -23.53
C GLU A 29 -4.56 -36.23 -23.60
N SER A 30 -3.79 -36.92 -22.77
CA SER A 30 -2.33 -36.99 -22.88
C SER A 30 -1.93 -37.75 -24.13
N SER A 31 -1.12 -37.11 -24.97
CA SER A 31 -0.32 -37.80 -25.98
C SER A 31 1.15 -37.69 -25.60
N ASN A 32 1.69 -38.75 -25.00
CA ASN A 32 3.11 -39.05 -25.04
C ASN A 32 3.42 -39.55 -26.46
N ASP A 33 4.33 -38.91 -27.20
CA ASP A 33 5.43 -39.64 -27.82
C ASP A 33 6.55 -38.74 -28.37
N ARG A 34 7.73 -39.36 -28.40
CA ARG A 34 9.09 -38.85 -28.64
C ARG A 34 9.29 -38.12 -29.97
N GLN A 35 10.07 -37.02 -29.95
CA GLN A 35 11.10 -36.78 -30.97
C GLN A 35 12.14 -35.75 -30.47
N SER A 36 13.38 -36.18 -30.30
CA SER A 36 14.53 -35.27 -30.27
C SER A 36 14.92 -34.93 -31.71
N PRO A 37 15.30 -33.68 -31.99
CA PRO A 37 16.57 -33.50 -32.68
C PRO A 37 17.44 -32.41 -32.06
N SER A 38 18.71 -32.77 -31.95
CA SER A 38 19.89 -31.91 -31.83
C SER A 38 19.91 -30.82 -32.89
N SER A 39 20.25 -29.60 -32.50
CA SER A 39 20.93 -28.60 -33.34
C SER A 39 21.61 -27.55 -32.45
N SER A 40 22.94 -27.58 -32.42
CA SER A 40 23.82 -26.57 -31.82
C SER A 40 23.69 -25.20 -32.50
N PRO A 41 24.09 -24.12 -31.82
CA PRO A 41 24.93 -23.14 -32.49
C PRO A 41 26.27 -22.89 -31.77
N THR A 42 27.29 -22.80 -32.62
CA THR A 42 28.70 -22.51 -32.37
C THR A 42 28.96 -21.09 -31.84
N THR A 43 30.01 -21.03 -31.04
CA THR A 43 30.68 -19.97 -30.29
C THR A 43 31.08 -18.70 -31.06
N ALA A 44 30.93 -17.54 -30.41
CA ALA A 44 31.87 -16.39 -30.44
C ALA A 44 31.79 -15.60 -29.11
N PRO A 45 32.88 -14.95 -28.66
CA PRO A 45 33.21 -14.85 -27.23
C PRO A 45 32.63 -13.62 -26.52
N ALA A 46 32.01 -13.83 -25.36
CA ALA A 46 31.67 -12.76 -24.43
C ALA A 46 32.88 -12.45 -23.52
N LYS A 47 33.27 -11.18 -23.48
CA LYS A 47 34.30 -10.63 -22.57
C LYS A 47 33.99 -10.99 -21.12
N ASN A 48 34.99 -11.54 -20.44
CA ASN A 48 35.02 -11.78 -19.00
C ASN A 48 34.63 -10.52 -18.20
N THR A 49 33.51 -10.59 -17.49
CA THR A 49 33.23 -9.77 -16.31
C THR A 49 32.95 -10.75 -15.18
N PRO A 50 33.61 -10.64 -14.00
CA PRO A 50 33.47 -11.65 -12.94
C PRO A 50 32.02 -11.73 -12.44
N PRO A 51 31.53 -12.92 -12.04
CA PRO A 51 30.20 -13.06 -11.45
C PRO A 51 30.13 -12.32 -10.12
N ILE A 52 29.13 -11.46 -9.96
CA ILE A 52 28.68 -10.98 -8.66
C ILE A 52 28.02 -12.17 -7.97
N GLU A 53 28.76 -12.78 -7.05
CA GLU A 53 28.27 -13.83 -6.16
C GLU A 53 27.38 -13.15 -5.10
N GLY A 54 26.07 -13.21 -5.33
CA GLY A 54 25.06 -12.62 -4.45
C GLY A 54 23.83 -13.50 -4.40
N THR A 55 23.97 -14.68 -3.81
CA THR A 55 22.82 -15.54 -3.50
C THR A 55 22.03 -14.87 -2.37
N VAL A 56 20.92 -14.19 -2.66
CA VAL A 56 19.98 -13.76 -1.63
C VAL A 56 19.16 -14.97 -1.18
N THR A 57 19.63 -15.64 -0.14
CA THR A 57 18.80 -16.59 0.62
C THR A 57 17.95 -15.80 1.61
N PRO A 58 16.59 -15.86 1.54
CA PRO A 58 15.75 -15.26 2.57
C PRO A 58 16.02 -15.94 3.92
N SER A 59 16.51 -15.19 4.91
CA SER A 59 16.63 -15.69 6.28
C SER A 59 15.26 -15.77 6.93
N ALA A 60 14.98 -16.92 7.55
CA ALA A 60 13.81 -17.10 8.39
C ALA A 60 13.86 -16.15 9.61
N LYS A 61 12.68 -15.66 10.03
CA LYS A 61 12.49 -14.83 11.22
C LYS A 61 12.99 -15.57 12.47
N ASN A 62 14.09 -15.12 13.05
CA ASN A 62 14.58 -15.62 14.33
C ASN A 62 13.78 -14.94 15.47
N PRO A 63 13.31 -15.66 16.50
CA PRO A 63 12.44 -15.09 17.54
C PRO A 63 13.19 -14.19 18.54
N ASP A 64 14.52 -14.26 18.59
CA ASP A 64 15.34 -13.54 19.57
C ASP A 64 16.20 -12.47 18.86
N GLY A 65 15.63 -11.26 18.75
CA GLY A 65 16.21 -10.15 18.02
C GLY A 65 17.50 -9.60 18.63
N LYS A 66 18.65 -9.93 18.01
CA LYS A 66 19.84 -9.08 18.05
C LYS A 66 20.56 -9.16 16.70
N ALA A 67 20.47 -8.07 15.93
CA ALA A 67 21.19 -7.95 14.65
C ALA A 67 22.71 -7.91 14.90
N THR A 68 23.44 -8.87 14.34
CA THR A 68 24.90 -8.84 14.22
C THR A 68 25.26 -8.76 12.75
N GLY A 69 25.28 -7.53 12.22
CA GLY A 69 25.73 -7.23 10.88
C GLY A 69 26.33 -5.83 10.86
N SER A 70 27.65 -5.73 11.05
CA SER A 70 28.41 -4.49 10.93
C SER A 70 28.98 -4.41 9.52
N GLY A 71 28.16 -3.96 8.56
CA GLY A 71 28.61 -3.56 7.23
C GLY A 71 28.60 -2.03 7.13
N THR A 72 29.76 -1.41 7.02
CA THR A 72 29.90 0.03 6.82
C THR A 72 29.73 0.36 5.34
N VAL A 73 28.49 0.61 4.91
CA VAL A 73 28.23 1.37 3.69
C VAL A 73 28.51 2.84 4.01
N PRO A 74 29.29 3.58 3.21
CA PRO A 74 29.47 5.00 3.41
C PRO A 74 28.11 5.68 3.48
N LYS A 75 27.83 6.33 4.61
CA LYS A 75 26.74 7.29 4.76
C LYS A 75 27.13 8.50 3.92
N GLU A 76 26.98 8.39 2.59
CA GLU A 76 26.67 9.52 1.72
C GLU A 76 25.69 10.40 2.47
N THR A 77 25.83 11.73 2.37
CA THR A 77 25.12 12.76 3.13
C THR A 77 23.60 12.73 2.90
N ALA A 78 22.97 11.62 3.25
CA ALA A 78 21.57 11.31 3.13
C ALA A 78 20.91 12.01 4.31
N GLY A 79 20.12 13.03 3.99
CA GLY A 79 19.16 13.54 4.94
C GLY A 79 18.34 12.39 5.53
N ASP A 80 17.85 12.59 6.74
CA ASP A 80 16.85 11.75 7.38
C ASP A 80 15.77 11.33 6.36
N SER A 81 15.52 10.03 6.18
CA SER A 81 14.57 9.48 5.19
C SER A 81 13.18 10.08 5.35
N PHE A 82 12.79 10.44 6.58
CA PHE A 82 11.57 11.21 6.82
C PHE A 82 11.62 12.56 6.11
N SER A 83 12.69 13.33 6.31
CA SER A 83 12.84 14.68 5.74
C SER A 83 12.88 14.63 4.21
N GLN A 84 13.50 13.61 3.64
CA GLN A 84 13.50 13.39 2.19
C GLN A 84 12.08 13.08 1.66
N ALA A 85 11.40 12.10 2.26
CA ALA A 85 10.05 11.73 1.83
C ALA A 85 9.05 12.87 2.02
N PHE A 86 9.10 13.54 3.17
CA PHE A 86 8.28 14.70 3.45
C PHE A 86 8.48 15.80 2.40
N GLY A 87 9.73 16.15 2.09
CA GLY A 87 10.02 17.20 1.11
C GLY A 87 9.60 16.83 -0.32
N ILE A 88 9.80 15.58 -0.74
CA ILE A 88 9.40 15.11 -2.07
C ILE A 88 7.88 15.14 -2.23
N ILE A 89 7.15 14.59 -1.25
CA ILE A 89 5.68 14.56 -1.28
C ILE A 89 5.15 15.99 -1.19
N GLU A 90 5.66 16.80 -0.26
CA GLU A 90 5.25 18.21 -0.09
C GLU A 90 5.39 19.02 -1.38
N ALA A 91 6.46 18.82 -2.14
CA ALA A 91 6.72 19.57 -3.38
C ALA A 91 5.74 19.24 -4.52
N LYS A 92 5.10 18.07 -4.49
CA LYS A 92 4.20 17.57 -5.56
C LYS A 92 2.75 17.46 -5.12
N ALA A 93 2.49 17.54 -3.82
CA ALA A 93 1.18 17.27 -3.25
C ALA A 93 0.16 18.38 -3.52
N ILE A 94 -1.09 17.95 -3.61
CA ILE A 94 -2.25 18.84 -3.63
C ILE A 94 -2.56 19.23 -2.18
N GLU A 95 -2.70 20.53 -1.91
CA GLU A 95 -3.05 21.01 -0.58
C GLU A 95 -4.54 20.75 -0.26
N LYS A 96 -4.79 20.07 0.87
CA LYS A 96 -6.14 19.88 1.41
C LYS A 96 -6.20 20.46 2.82
N LYS A 97 -7.14 21.39 3.06
CA LYS A 97 -7.36 21.95 4.39
C LYS A 97 -8.01 20.91 5.30
N CYS A 98 -7.48 20.78 6.51
CA CYS A 98 -7.96 19.83 7.50
C CYS A 98 -8.24 20.54 8.82
N THR A 99 -9.53 20.62 9.14
CA THR A 99 -10.03 21.18 10.41
C THR A 99 -11.01 20.19 11.00
N GLY A 100 -10.56 19.38 11.97
CA GLY A 100 -11.40 18.32 12.54
C GLY A 100 -11.19 16.99 11.82
N LYS A 101 -12.24 16.49 11.16
CA LYS A 101 -12.23 15.15 10.54
C LYS A 101 -12.01 15.23 9.03
N MET A 102 -11.26 14.29 8.48
CA MET A 102 -11.04 14.14 7.05
C MET A 102 -11.00 12.66 6.66
N THR A 103 -11.57 12.35 5.51
CA THR A 103 -11.49 11.02 4.89
C THR A 103 -10.79 11.15 3.53
N LEU A 104 -9.87 10.23 3.25
CA LEU A 104 -9.15 10.08 2.00
C LEU A 104 -9.46 8.69 1.43
N ASP A 105 -10.42 8.65 0.52
CA ASP A 105 -10.96 7.43 -0.10
C ASP A 105 -10.54 7.25 -1.56
N SER A 106 -9.90 8.26 -2.14
CA SER A 106 -9.31 8.19 -3.47
C SER A 106 -7.98 7.43 -3.45
N ASP A 107 -7.60 6.87 -4.60
CA ASP A 107 -6.37 6.10 -4.76
C ASP A 107 -5.27 6.94 -5.42
N GLY A 108 -4.01 6.70 -5.04
CA GLY A 108 -2.83 7.25 -5.69
C GLY A 108 -2.65 8.77 -5.57
N GLU A 109 -3.31 9.42 -4.60
CA GLU A 109 -3.17 10.86 -4.41
C GLU A 109 -1.89 11.21 -3.62
N MET A 110 -1.25 12.31 -4.01
CA MET A 110 -0.27 13.01 -3.17
C MET A 110 -0.95 14.19 -2.48
N VAL A 111 -1.05 14.17 -1.15
CA VAL A 111 -1.83 15.15 -0.37
C VAL A 111 -0.98 15.80 0.71
N LYS A 112 -1.08 17.13 0.81
CA LYS A 112 -0.54 17.92 1.91
C LYS A 112 -1.70 18.42 2.78
N LEU A 113 -1.76 17.94 4.01
CA LEU A 113 -2.75 18.33 4.99
C LEU A 113 -2.35 19.65 5.66
N ILE A 114 -3.15 20.68 5.42
CA ILE A 114 -2.96 22.03 5.98
C ILE A 114 -3.89 22.24 7.17
N GLY A 115 -3.31 22.44 8.36
CA GLY A 115 -4.04 22.66 9.60
C GLY A 115 -3.79 21.59 10.65
N ASN A 116 -4.65 21.54 11.66
CA ASN A 116 -4.64 20.54 12.72
C ASN A 116 -5.80 19.56 12.47
N CYS A 117 -5.47 18.34 12.10
CA CYS A 117 -6.46 17.28 11.96
C CYS A 117 -6.73 16.62 13.31
N GLN A 118 -8.00 16.53 13.69
CA GLN A 118 -8.40 15.72 14.83
C GLN A 118 -8.49 14.24 14.44
N GLN A 119 -9.03 13.95 13.26
CA GLN A 119 -9.16 12.56 12.79
C GLN A 119 -8.91 12.53 11.29
N VAL A 120 -8.06 11.61 10.84
CA VAL A 120 -7.84 11.31 9.43
C VAL A 120 -8.10 9.82 9.20
N GLU A 121 -8.96 9.52 8.24
CA GLU A 121 -9.26 8.17 7.81
C GLU A 121 -8.79 7.97 6.37
N ILE A 122 -7.93 6.98 6.14
CA ILE A 122 -7.42 6.63 4.81
C ILE A 122 -7.96 5.24 4.45
N THR A 123 -8.92 5.22 3.52
CA THR A 123 -9.50 3.99 2.99
C THR A 123 -8.98 3.68 1.59
N GLY A 124 -8.48 4.69 0.87
CA GLY A 124 -7.85 4.54 -0.44
C GLY A 124 -6.49 3.85 -0.39
N THR A 125 -5.98 3.51 -1.58
CA THR A 125 -4.75 2.74 -1.80
C THR A 125 -3.66 3.59 -2.45
N GLY A 126 -2.42 3.40 -2.01
CA GLY A 126 -1.25 3.99 -2.68
C GLY A 126 -1.14 5.51 -2.52
N ASN A 127 -1.78 6.10 -1.51
CA ASN A 127 -1.70 7.54 -1.27
C ASN A 127 -0.39 7.90 -0.59
N MET A 128 0.11 9.10 -0.87
CA MET A 128 1.26 9.69 -0.18
C MET A 128 0.86 10.99 0.49
N ILE A 129 0.95 11.02 1.82
CA ILE A 129 0.34 12.08 2.62
C ILE A 129 1.38 12.71 3.52
N VAL A 130 1.47 14.04 3.48
CA VAL A 130 2.26 14.83 4.41
C VAL A 130 1.39 15.75 5.24
N GLY A 131 1.78 16.02 6.48
CA GLY A 131 1.01 16.89 7.35
C GLY A 131 1.76 17.43 8.55
N GLY A 132 1.19 18.48 9.15
CA GLY A 132 1.68 19.05 10.40
C GLY A 132 1.33 18.20 11.61
N ARG A 133 0.09 18.33 12.08
CA ARG A 133 -0.42 17.64 13.26
C ARG A 133 -1.68 16.85 12.92
N ILE A 134 -1.68 15.58 13.29
CA ILE A 134 -2.85 14.71 13.30
C ILE A 134 -3.02 14.24 14.74
N LYS A 135 -4.25 14.17 15.26
CA LYS A 135 -4.48 13.50 16.54
C LYS A 135 -4.65 12.00 16.31
N ASP A 136 -5.72 11.62 15.62
CA ASP A 136 -6.05 10.22 15.33
C ASP A 136 -5.90 9.92 13.83
N LEU A 137 -5.07 8.93 13.46
CA LEU A 137 -4.95 8.42 12.09
C LEU A 137 -5.43 6.98 12.02
N SER A 138 -6.33 6.67 11.10
CA SER A 138 -6.80 5.31 10.82
C SER A 138 -6.57 4.96 9.36
N ILE A 139 -5.91 3.84 9.10
CA ILE A 139 -5.60 3.37 7.75
C ILE A 139 -6.16 1.97 7.54
N SER A 140 -7.18 1.85 6.71
CA SER A 140 -7.73 0.56 6.28
C SER A 140 -7.34 0.20 4.85
N GLY A 141 -6.95 1.18 4.04
CA GLY A 141 -6.41 0.97 2.70
C GLY A 141 -4.99 0.39 2.67
N ASN A 142 -4.46 0.18 1.47
CA ASN A 142 -3.19 -0.53 1.26
C ASN A 142 -2.10 0.37 0.67
N GLY A 143 -0.84 0.06 0.97
CA GLY A 143 0.32 0.68 0.31
C GLY A 143 0.43 2.19 0.50
N ASN A 144 -0.17 2.75 1.55
CA ASN A 144 -0.13 4.19 1.79
C ASN A 144 1.18 4.60 2.47
N ILE A 145 1.69 5.77 2.12
CA ILE A 145 2.88 6.39 2.70
C ILE A 145 2.44 7.67 3.42
N VAL A 146 2.73 7.79 4.71
CA VAL A 146 2.32 8.94 5.52
C VAL A 146 3.52 9.48 6.29
N ALA A 147 3.78 10.78 6.18
CA ALA A 147 4.83 11.48 6.93
C ALA A 147 4.25 12.71 7.62
N VAL A 148 4.18 12.67 8.96
CA VAL A 148 3.57 13.77 9.75
C VAL A 148 4.52 14.28 10.83
N ASN A 149 4.50 15.58 11.12
CA ASN A 149 5.39 16.10 12.15
C ASN A 149 4.97 15.63 13.56
N ASN A 150 3.66 15.57 13.82
CA ASN A 150 3.12 15.19 15.13
C ASN A 150 1.87 14.33 14.99
N ILE A 151 1.84 13.21 15.72
CA ILE A 151 0.68 12.32 15.82
C ILE A 151 0.46 11.80 17.25
N GLU A 152 -0.79 11.70 17.70
CA GLU A 152 -1.11 11.11 19.02
C GLU A 152 -1.35 9.61 18.90
N ASP A 153 -2.22 9.19 17.99
CA ASP A 153 -2.63 7.80 17.81
C ASP A 153 -2.64 7.42 16.32
N VAL A 154 -2.04 6.28 15.98
CA VAL A 154 -2.11 5.68 14.64
C VAL A 154 -2.62 4.24 14.71
N SER A 155 -3.59 3.91 13.85
CA SER A 155 -4.04 2.55 13.61
C SER A 155 -3.92 2.18 12.14
N ALA A 156 -3.41 0.98 11.86
CA ALA A 156 -3.35 0.42 10.52
C ALA A 156 -3.91 -1.00 10.53
N SER A 157 -4.91 -1.26 9.68
CA SER A 157 -5.51 -2.57 9.47
C SER A 157 -5.30 -3.10 8.05
N GLY A 158 -4.89 -2.24 7.12
CA GLY A 158 -4.57 -2.63 5.74
C GLY A 158 -3.19 -3.27 5.58
N VAL A 159 -2.71 -3.34 4.34
CA VAL A 159 -1.47 -4.03 3.98
C VAL A 159 -0.42 -3.07 3.43
N GLY A 160 0.82 -3.18 3.89
CA GLY A 160 1.97 -2.52 3.28
C GLY A 160 2.05 -1.01 3.49
N ASN A 161 1.40 -0.47 4.52
CA ASN A 161 1.41 0.95 4.81
C ASN A 161 2.70 1.36 5.55
N SER A 162 3.28 2.50 5.21
CA SER A 162 4.44 3.08 5.90
C SER A 162 4.07 4.43 6.49
N VAL A 163 4.08 4.55 7.82
CA VAL A 163 3.67 5.76 8.53
C VAL A 163 4.79 6.19 9.46
N ALA A 164 5.35 7.38 9.20
CA ALA A 164 6.38 7.98 10.04
C ALA A 164 5.94 9.30 10.65
N TRP A 165 6.46 9.54 11.85
CA TRP A 165 6.23 10.76 12.61
C TRP A 165 7.46 11.15 13.43
N ARG A 166 7.53 12.41 13.88
CA ARG A 166 8.72 12.94 14.58
C ARG A 166 8.58 13.05 16.08
N ASN A 167 7.38 12.91 16.65
CA ASN A 167 7.19 13.01 18.09
C ASN A 167 7.37 11.66 18.81
N ASP A 168 7.90 11.69 20.04
CA ASP A 168 8.31 10.46 20.73
C ASP A 168 7.15 9.67 21.37
N ASN A 169 5.99 10.30 21.58
CA ASN A 169 4.91 9.77 22.43
C ASN A 169 3.66 9.31 21.66
N ALA A 170 3.78 8.99 20.36
CA ALA A 170 2.65 8.46 19.61
C ALA A 170 2.35 7.01 20.03
N SER A 171 1.06 6.67 20.13
CA SER A 171 0.62 5.28 20.23
C SER A 171 0.41 4.70 18.83
N ALA A 172 0.78 3.43 18.64
CA ALA A 172 0.66 2.76 17.36
C ALA A 172 0.00 1.39 17.53
N HIS A 173 -1.02 1.13 16.72
CA HIS A 173 -1.73 -0.13 16.66
C HIS A 173 -1.72 -0.69 15.24
N ASP A 174 -1.04 -1.81 15.05
CA ASP A 174 -1.03 -2.53 13.78
C ASP A 174 -1.81 -3.85 13.93
N SER A 175 -2.88 -3.96 13.16
CA SER A 175 -3.70 -5.17 13.02
C SER A 175 -3.66 -5.72 11.59
N GLY A 176 -2.94 -5.05 10.70
CA GLY A 176 -2.81 -5.37 9.29
C GLY A 176 -1.62 -6.27 9.02
N GLN A 177 -1.10 -6.22 7.79
CA GLN A 177 0.04 -7.03 7.36
C GLN A 177 1.12 -6.17 6.71
N SER A 178 2.38 -6.45 7.01
CA SER A 178 3.54 -5.76 6.40
C SER A 178 3.52 -4.23 6.55
N ASN A 179 2.87 -3.70 7.58
CA ASN A 179 2.91 -2.27 7.86
C ASN A 179 4.21 -1.90 8.60
N ARG A 180 4.64 -0.66 8.43
CA ARG A 180 5.76 -0.05 9.14
C ARG A 180 5.25 1.23 9.80
N LEU A 181 5.23 1.26 11.12
CA LEU A 181 4.76 2.42 11.89
C LEU A 181 5.90 2.86 12.82
N GLY A 182 6.30 4.12 12.77
CA GLY A 182 7.33 4.68 13.64
C GLY A 182 8.23 5.70 12.94
N PRO A 183 9.14 6.35 13.69
CA PRO A 183 10.00 7.41 13.15
C PRO A 183 10.84 6.95 11.95
N ASP A 184 11.26 5.68 11.94
CA ASP A 184 12.09 5.10 10.87
C ASP A 184 11.28 4.37 9.79
N ALA A 185 9.94 4.45 9.79
CA ALA A 185 9.10 3.66 8.88
C ALA A 185 9.34 3.95 7.40
N LEU A 186 9.90 5.11 7.07
CA LEU A 186 10.25 5.53 5.71
C LEU A 186 11.69 5.18 5.31
N SER A 187 12.45 4.53 6.19
CA SER A 187 13.79 4.04 5.88
C SER A 187 13.73 2.98 4.78
N GLY A 188 14.47 3.23 3.69
CA GLY A 188 14.52 2.35 2.52
C GLY A 188 13.19 2.25 1.75
N VAL A 189 12.24 3.16 1.97
CA VAL A 189 11.04 3.28 1.13
C VAL A 189 11.45 3.97 -0.17
N ASP A 190 11.29 3.26 -1.29
CA ASP A 190 11.41 3.85 -2.62
C ASP A 190 10.10 4.56 -2.96
N LEU A 191 10.18 5.85 -3.24
CA LEU A 191 9.02 6.66 -3.62
C LEU A 191 8.71 6.56 -5.12
N GLY A 192 9.52 5.85 -5.91
CA GLY A 192 9.21 5.47 -7.29
C GLY A 192 9.19 6.63 -8.27
N TYR A 193 10.02 7.65 -8.05
CA TYR A 193 10.09 8.88 -8.87
C TYR A 193 11.42 9.04 -9.58
#